data_AF-A0A2R6J782-F1
#
_entry.id   AF-A0A2R6J782-F1
#
_cell.length_a   1.000
_cell.length_b   1.000
_cell.length_c   1.000
_cell.angle_alpha   90.00
_cell.angle_beta   90.00
_cell.angle_gamma   90.00
#
_symmetry.space_group_name_H-M   'P 1'
#
loop_
_entity.id
_entity.type
_entity.pdbx_description
1 polymer ?
#
loop_
_entity_poly.entity_id
_entity_poly.type
_entity_poly.pdbx_seq_one_letter_code
_entity_poly.pdbx_strand_id
1 'polypeptide(L)' 'MGILKWLYLIWTLIVAVPLAFIGVTNLLDGNLTVGVGFLVLAVVVYALFEYVWVKAERKIKGLFG' A
#
# COMPACT_ATOMS: atom_id res chain seq x y z
N MET A 1 18.94 -8.58 -0.08
CA MET A 1 17.55 -8.21 0.32
C MET A 1 17.18 -6.74 0.05
N GLY A 2 18.13 -5.82 -0.17
CA GLY A 2 17.83 -4.38 -0.39
C GLY A 2 16.97 -4.06 -1.62
N ILE A 3 17.31 -4.60 -2.81
CA ILE A 3 16.57 -4.33 -4.05
C ILE A 3 15.10 -4.79 -3.98
N LEU A 4 14.88 -5.94 -3.34
CA LEU A 4 13.57 -6.55 -3.15
C LEU A 4 12.69 -5.63 -2.28
N LYS A 5 13.24 -5.09 -1.19
CA LYS A 5 12.54 -4.11 -0.33
C LYS A 5 12.23 -2.80 -1.06
N TRP A 6 13.13 -2.32 -1.90
CA TRP A 6 12.89 -1.14 -2.74
C TRP A 6 11.79 -1.36 -3.76
N LEU A 7 11.80 -2.51 -4.44
CA LEU A 7 10.76 -2.87 -5.40
C LEU A 7 9.39 -2.94 -4.72
N TYR A 8 9.32 -3.53 -3.53
CA TYR A 8 8.12 -3.55 -2.70
C TYR A 8 7.59 -2.14 -2.38
N LEU A 9 8.46 -1.24 -1.91
CA LEU A 9 8.10 0.12 -1.54
C LEU A 9 7.60 0.92 -2.75
N ILE A 10 8.25 0.76 -3.91
CA ILE A 10 7.83 1.41 -5.15
C ILE A 10 6.43 0.92 -5.56
N TRP A 11 6.19 -0.40 -5.51
CA TRP A 11 4.88 -0.96 -5.83
C TRP A 11 3.77 -0.48 -4.90
N THR A 12 4.03 -0.43 -3.59
CA THR A 12 3.06 0.09 -2.62
C THR A 12 2.78 1.57 -2.85
N LEU A 13 3.81 2.38 -3.12
CA LEU A 13 3.65 3.80 -3.41
C LEU A 13 2.81 4.05 -4.66
N ILE A 14 3.05 3.30 -5.75
CA ILE A 14 2.31 3.47 -7.02
C ILE A 14 0.81 3.29 -6.83
N VAL A 15 0.37 2.43 -5.90
CA VAL A 15 -1.05 2.14 -5.70
C VAL A 15 -1.66 2.95 -4.54
N ALA A 16 -0.95 3.06 -3.41
CA ALA A 16 -1.49 3.72 -2.22
C ALA A 16 -1.49 5.25 -2.33
N VAL A 17 -0.50 5.85 -3.00
CA VAL A 17 -0.39 7.32 -3.11
C VAL A 17 -1.54 7.92 -3.92
N PRO A 18 -1.92 7.40 -5.10
CA PRO A 18 -3.08 7.90 -5.83
C PRO A 18 -4.38 7.80 -5.03
N LEU A 19 -4.60 6.68 -4.33
CA LEU A 19 -5.79 6.49 -3.48
C LEU A 19 -5.81 7.51 -2.33
N ALA A 20 -4.68 7.72 -1.67
CA ALA A 20 -4.56 8.72 -0.61
C ALA A 20 -4.80 10.13 -1.16
N PHE A 21 -4.26 10.45 -2.33
CA PHE A 21 -4.45 11.75 -2.98
C PHE A 21 -5.92 12.01 -3.31
N ILE A 22 -6.61 11.04 -3.93
CA ILE A 22 -8.06 11.13 -4.21
C ILE A 22 -8.86 11.30 -2.92
N GLY A 23 -8.48 10.59 -1.85
CA GLY A 23 -9.13 10.73 -0.54
C GLY A 23 -8.97 12.15 0.01
N VAL A 24 -7.75 12.67 0.02
CA VAL A 24 -7.46 14.03 0.50
C VAL A 24 -8.20 15.08 -0.32
N THR A 25 -8.19 15.00 -1.65
CA THR A 25 -8.89 15.98 -2.49
C THR A 25 -10.39 15.99 -2.21
N ASN A 26 -11.02 14.81 -2.09
CA ASN A 26 -12.44 14.72 -1.76
C ASN A 26 -12.77 15.28 -0.37
N LEU A 27 -11.88 15.10 0.62
CA LEU A 27 -12.04 15.73 1.93
C LEU A 27 -11.96 17.27 1.84
N LEU A 28 -11.03 17.79 1.05
CA LEU A 28 -10.86 19.23 0.83
C LEU A 28 -12.07 19.82 0.07
N ASP A 29 -12.70 19.04 -0.80
CA ASP A 29 -13.93 19.41 -1.52
C ASP A 29 -15.21 19.27 -0.66
N GLY A 30 -15.08 18.87 0.61
CA GLY A 30 -16.20 18.70 1.55
C GLY A 30 -16.97 17.37 1.42
N ASN A 31 -16.54 16.48 0.52
CA ASN A 31 -17.13 15.15 0.37
C ASN A 31 -16.49 14.14 1.34
N LEU A 32 -16.92 14.22 2.60
CA LEU A 32 -16.36 13.43 3.70
C LEU A 32 -16.49 11.92 3.47
N THR A 33 -17.65 11.44 3.00
CA THR A 33 -17.90 10.00 2.81
C THR A 33 -16.95 9.40 1.78
N VAL A 34 -16.80 10.06 0.63
CA VAL A 34 -15.91 9.59 -0.43
C VAL A 34 -14.45 9.74 0.00
N GLY A 35 -14.09 10.88 0.59
CA GLY A 35 -12.73 11.15 1.06
C GLY A 35 -12.24 10.12 2.08
N VAL A 36 -13.02 9.87 3.13
CA VAL A 36 -12.70 8.84 4.14
C VAL A 36 -12.64 7.45 3.51
N GLY A 37 -13.57 7.11 2.62
CA GLY A 37 -13.58 5.82 1.94
C GLY A 37 -12.29 5.54 1.16
N PHE A 38 -11.80 6.53 0.41
CA PHE A 38 -10.54 6.41 -0.33
C PHE A 38 -9.30 6.33 0.57
N LEU A 39 -9.29 7.07 1.69
CA LEU A 39 -8.20 6.97 2.67
C LEU A 39 -8.16 5.58 3.33
N VAL A 40 -9.32 5.05 3.71
CA VAL A 40 -9.42 3.68 4.26
C VAL A 40 -8.93 2.66 3.23
N LEU A 41 -9.33 2.80 1.95
CA LEU A 41 -8.83 1.94 0.88
C LEU A 41 -7.31 2.03 0.72
N ALA A 42 -6.72 3.23 0.78
CA ALA A 42 -5.27 3.39 0.70
C ALA A 42 -4.55 2.61 1.82
N VAL A 43 -5.07 2.67 3.05
CA VAL A 43 -4.51 1.92 4.20
C VAL A 43 -4.69 0.41 4.02
N VAL A 44 -5.87 -0.04 3.60
CA VAL A 44 -6.16 -1.47 3.39
C VAL A 44 -5.26 -2.05 2.30
N VAL A 45 -5.08 -1.34 1.19
CA VAL A 45 -4.19 -1.76 0.10
C VAL A 45 -2.75 -1.88 0.60
N TYR A 46 -2.26 -0.88 1.34
CA TYR A 46 -0.93 -0.95 1.93
C TYR A 46 -0.77 -2.18 2.85
N ALA A 47 -1.74 -2.43 3.73
CA ALA A 47 -1.72 -3.58 4.64
C ALA A 47 -1.72 -4.93 3.90
N LEU A 48 -2.50 -5.04 2.81
CA LEU A 48 -2.51 -6.24 1.97
C LEU A 48 -1.16 -6.48 1.29
N PHE A 49 -0.54 -5.41 0.78
CA PHE A 49 0.77 -5.50 0.18
C PHE A 49 1.84 -5.92 1.19
N GLU A 50 1.84 -5.35 2.39
CA GLU A 50 2.76 -5.73 3.47
C GLU A 50 2.58 -7.21 3.85
N TYR A 51 1.33 -7.67 3.97
CA TYR A 51 1.05 -9.08 4.25
C TYR A 51 1.61 -10.02 3.18
N VAL A 52 1.38 -9.70 1.90
CA VAL A 52 1.92 -10.48 0.77
C VAL A 52 3.45 -10.45 0.77
N TRP A 53 4.05 -9.29 1.05
CA TRP A 53 5.49 -9.12 1.11
C TRP A 53 6.13 -9.98 2.20
N VAL A 54 5.61 -9.91 3.44
CA VAL A 54 6.10 -10.71 4.57
C VAL A 54 5.96 -12.21 4.28
N LYS A 55 4.91 -12.64 3.59
CA LYS A 55 4.74 -14.03 3.19
C LYS A 55 5.74 -14.44 2.09
N ALA A 56 5.96 -13.59 1.11
CA ALA A 56 6.94 -13.82 0.04
C ALA A 56 8.37 -13.87 0.61
N GLU A 57 8.73 -12.96 1.51
CA GLU A 57 10.05 -12.92 2.14
C GLU A 57 10.34 -14.19 2.94
N ARG A 58 9.37 -14.68 3.72
CA ARG A 58 9.49 -15.95 4.46
C ARG A 58 9.72 -17.13 3.52
N LYS A 59 8.99 -17.18 2.40
CA LYS A 59 9.13 -18.25 1.41
C LYS A 59 10.49 -18.21 0.70
N ILE A 60 10.97 -17.02 0.36
CA ILE A 60 12.30 -16.83 -0.24
C ILE A 60 13.38 -17.28 0.75
N LYS A 61 13.32 -16.85 2.02
CA LYS A 61 14.28 -17.26 3.04
C LYS A 61 14.32 -18.79 3.24
N GLY A 62 13.17 -19.46 3.22
CA GLY A 62 13.09 -20.92 3.33
C GLY A 62 13.51 -21.72 2.09
N LEU A 63 13.75 -21.06 0.94
CA LEU A 63 14.30 -21.70 -0.27
C LEU A 63 15.83 -21.61 -0.35
N PHE A 64 16.44 -20.71 0.40
CA PHE A 64 17.88 -20.43 0.38
C PHE A 64 18.61 -20.83 1.69
N GLY A 65 17.91 -21.49 2.63
CA GLY A 65 18.47 -22.07 3.85
C GLY A 65 18.25 -23.57 3.87
#